data_AF-A0A2N1RM58-F1
#
_entry.id   AF-A0A2N1RM58-F1
#
_cell.length_a   1.000
_cell.length_b   1.000
_cell.length_c   1.000
_cell.angle_alpha   90.00
_cell.angle_beta   90.00
_cell.angle_gamma   90.00
#
_symmetry.space_group_name_H-M   'P 1'
#
loop_
_entity.id
_entity.type
_entity.pdbx_description
1 polymer ?
#
loop_
_entity_poly.entity_id
_entity_poly.type
_entity_poly.pdbx_seq_one_letter_code
_entity_poly.pdbx_strand_id
1 'polypeptide(L)'
;MNDYLVNDVKHYTGRVEDVDLALWRGAYLIEGFYLNKKNTNIKIPFIEIDTIDISISWRALFRGMFLADLILSEPKVNFVDSKRNKNKQSVEDENWKDILNEVVPFNLETLVITKGEIHFINNEIKVPIDIYFKHIELKAQNIHNSKKQNSALFSRYELSATPQNHGELYSKGTFNILVEPPDFDINLKIEQMKLTQLNAFLKAYGPIDLTSGEFDFYMEMASRNGKIAGYLKPVFKNMDVRAGREEKDNSFKETSFEVITALVNVILKNRNTKLLAAEFPIEGDLKNPEVNIWKGIRSLIANHFGKPAFKLKIDNTINLKSVKEEYGIKTERP
;
A
#
# COMPACT_ATOMS: atom_id res chain seq x y z
N MET A 1 -24.38 25.68 11.22
CA MET A 1 -23.25 24.91 10.67
C MET A 1 -22.19 24.90 11.76
N ASN A 2 -22.25 23.90 12.63
CA ASN A 2 -21.36 23.82 13.80
C ASN A 2 -20.14 23.02 13.38
N ASP A 3 -19.14 23.72 12.85
CA ASP A 3 -17.88 23.11 12.46
C ASP A 3 -17.02 22.85 13.70
N TYR A 4 -16.64 21.60 13.95
CA TYR A 4 -15.72 21.25 15.04
C TYR A 4 -14.31 21.08 14.48
N LEU A 5 -13.37 21.89 14.98
CA LEU A 5 -11.95 21.79 14.63
C LEU A 5 -11.26 20.74 15.50
N VAL A 6 -10.62 19.76 14.86
CA VAL A 6 -9.70 18.83 15.50
C VAL A 6 -8.29 19.43 15.37
N ASN A 7 -7.88 20.21 16.38
CA ASN A 7 -6.62 20.98 16.33
C ASN A 7 -5.40 20.24 16.91
N ASP A 8 -5.60 19.12 17.59
CA ASP A 8 -4.58 18.46 18.43
C ASP A 8 -3.60 17.55 17.67
N VAL A 9 -3.77 17.36 16.36
CA VAL A 9 -2.81 16.58 15.57
C VAL A 9 -1.63 17.47 15.20
N LYS A 10 -0.42 17.09 15.63
CA LYS A 10 0.80 17.92 15.60
C LYS A 10 1.10 18.57 14.24
N HIS A 11 0.80 17.88 13.14
CA HIS A 11 1.08 18.32 11.76
C HIS A 11 -0.15 18.54 10.89
N TYR A 12 -1.35 18.35 11.44
CA TYR A 12 -2.60 18.40 10.68
C TYR A 12 -3.67 19.25 11.34
N THR A 13 -4.57 19.78 10.52
CA THR A 13 -5.82 20.41 10.96
C THR A 13 -6.96 19.54 10.45
N GLY A 14 -7.70 18.94 11.38
CA GLY A 14 -8.90 18.17 11.07
C GLY A 14 -10.16 19.01 11.25
N ARG A 15 -11.22 18.66 10.53
CA ARG A 15 -12.56 19.16 10.77
C ARG A 15 -13.59 18.08 10.47
N VAL A 16 -14.71 18.18 11.16
CA VAL A 16 -15.92 17.37 10.96
C VAL A 16 -17.10 18.32 10.74
N GLU A 17 -18.06 17.89 9.93
CA GLU A 17 -19.27 18.65 9.66
C GLU A 17 -20.32 18.43 10.74
N ASP A 18 -20.52 17.16 11.13
CA ASP A 18 -21.48 16.80 12.16
C ASP A 18 -21.06 15.55 12.93
N VAL A 19 -21.62 15.40 14.13
CA VAL A 19 -21.43 14.23 15.00
C VAL A 19 -22.75 13.82 15.63
N ASP A 20 -23.22 12.64 15.25
CA ASP A 20 -24.45 12.03 15.76
C ASP A 20 -24.15 10.94 16.80
N LEU A 21 -24.95 10.91 17.88
CA LEU A 21 -24.84 9.90 18.92
C LEU A 21 -25.97 8.86 18.81
N ALA A 22 -25.60 7.59 18.71
CA ALA A 22 -26.51 6.45 18.74
C ALA A 22 -26.30 5.65 20.04
N LEU A 23 -26.73 6.22 21.17
CA LEU A 23 -26.51 5.66 22.51
C LEU A 23 -27.02 4.23 22.70
N TRP A 24 -28.15 3.89 22.06
CA TRP A 24 -28.79 2.57 22.17
C TRP A 24 -27.91 1.41 21.67
N ARG A 25 -27.02 1.67 20.70
CA ARG A 25 -26.02 0.71 20.21
C ARG A 25 -24.60 1.00 20.71
N GLY A 26 -24.43 2.02 21.55
CA GLY A 26 -23.13 2.49 22.00
C GLY A 26 -22.25 2.96 20.86
N ALA A 27 -22.78 3.80 19.98
CA ALA A 27 -22.06 4.26 18.80
C ALA A 27 -22.18 5.76 18.58
N TYR A 28 -21.27 6.29 17.77
CA TYR A 28 -21.36 7.64 17.22
C TYR A 28 -20.96 7.63 15.75
N LEU A 29 -21.62 8.49 14.99
CA LEU A 29 -21.41 8.70 13.56
C LEU A 29 -20.78 10.08 13.37
N ILE A 30 -19.68 10.14 12.63
CA ILE A 30 -19.07 11.40 12.21
C ILE A 30 -19.32 11.56 10.72
N GLU A 31 -19.81 12.73 10.31
CA GLU A 31 -20.05 13.08 8.92
C GLU A 31 -19.07 14.16 8.44
N GLY A 32 -18.61 14.02 7.19
CA GLY A 32 -17.78 15.02 6.52
C GLY A 32 -16.43 15.25 7.20
N PHE A 33 -15.71 14.17 7.54
CA PHE A 33 -14.38 14.31 8.13
C PHE A 33 -13.35 14.65 7.06
N TYR A 34 -12.49 15.63 7.32
CA TYR A 34 -11.33 15.90 6.48
C TYR A 34 -10.12 16.33 7.29
N LEU A 35 -8.94 15.97 6.78
CA LEU A 35 -7.64 16.23 7.39
C LEU A 35 -6.71 16.92 6.40
N ASN A 36 -6.23 18.12 6.76
CA ASN A 36 -5.32 18.92 5.95
C ASN A 36 -3.94 19.02 6.62
N LYS A 37 -2.87 18.92 5.83
CA LYS A 37 -1.51 19.15 6.36
C LYS A 37 -1.29 20.65 6.64
N LYS A 38 -0.87 20.97 7.86
CA LYS A 38 -0.56 22.35 8.29
C LYS A 38 0.59 22.92 7.47
N ASN A 39 0.57 24.24 7.23
CA ASN A 39 1.66 24.99 6.57
C ASN A 39 1.99 24.54 5.12
N THR A 40 1.01 24.00 4.39
CA THR A 40 1.15 23.68 2.96
C THR A 40 0.20 24.55 2.12
N ASN A 41 0.58 24.84 0.87
CA ASN A 41 -0.30 25.48 -0.10
C ASN A 41 -1.14 24.46 -0.91
N ILE A 42 -1.13 23.20 -0.49
CA ILE A 42 -1.85 22.12 -1.17
C ILE A 42 -3.32 22.23 -0.78
N LYS A 43 -4.18 22.41 -1.78
CA LYS A 43 -5.64 22.52 -1.58
C LYS A 43 -6.34 21.16 -1.51
N ILE A 44 -5.63 20.08 -1.82
CA ILE A 44 -6.14 18.72 -1.80
C ILE A 44 -6.02 18.18 -0.37
N PRO A 45 -7.12 17.75 0.28
CA PRO A 45 -7.07 17.15 1.60
C PRO A 45 -6.20 15.90 1.61
N PHE A 46 -5.45 15.69 2.70
CA PHE A 46 -4.67 14.47 2.87
C PHE A 46 -5.58 13.26 3.09
N ILE A 47 -6.62 13.44 3.91
CA ILE A 47 -7.68 12.46 4.13
C ILE A 47 -9.02 13.18 4.05
N GLU A 48 -9.99 12.55 3.40
CA GLU A 48 -11.40 12.94 3.37
C GLU A 48 -12.21 11.66 3.61
N ILE A 49 -13.21 11.69 4.48
CA ILE A 49 -14.07 10.53 4.77
C ILE A 49 -15.49 11.05 4.89
N ASP A 50 -16.38 10.47 4.08
CA ASP A 50 -17.79 10.84 4.06
C ASP A 50 -18.46 10.51 5.39
N THR A 51 -18.35 9.25 5.84
CA THR A 51 -18.89 8.81 7.12
C THR A 51 -17.93 7.90 7.88
N ILE A 52 -17.85 8.13 9.20
CA ILE A 52 -17.10 7.31 10.15
C ILE A 52 -18.11 6.81 11.20
N ASP A 53 -18.41 5.51 11.20
CA ASP A 53 -19.22 4.87 12.23
C ASP A 53 -18.32 4.15 13.23
N ILE A 54 -18.36 4.57 14.49
CA ILE A 54 -17.63 3.96 15.59
C ILE A 54 -18.64 3.41 16.59
N SER A 55 -18.57 2.10 16.86
CA SER A 55 -19.52 1.42 17.73
C SER A 55 -18.85 0.42 18.66
N ILE A 56 -19.48 0.14 19.81
CA ILE A 56 -19.06 -0.95 20.68
C ILE A 56 -19.27 -2.28 19.97
N SER A 57 -18.25 -3.14 20.00
CA SER A 57 -18.39 -4.50 19.48
C SER A 57 -19.15 -5.38 20.47
N TRP A 58 -20.47 -5.53 20.24
CA TRP A 58 -21.33 -6.36 21.08
C TRP A 58 -20.83 -7.80 21.22
N ARG A 59 -20.32 -8.38 20.12
CA ARG A 59 -19.73 -9.74 20.13
C ARG A 59 -18.50 -9.84 21.02
N ALA A 60 -17.66 -8.81 21.08
CA ALA A 60 -16.53 -8.76 22.00
C ALA A 60 -17.00 -8.55 23.44
N LEU A 61 -17.99 -7.69 23.65
CA LEU A 61 -18.54 -7.36 24.97
C LEU A 61 -19.13 -8.60 25.65
N PHE A 62 -19.88 -9.44 24.92
CA PHE A 62 -20.37 -10.72 25.45
C PHE A 62 -19.26 -11.72 25.80
N ARG A 63 -18.05 -11.56 25.24
CA ARG A 63 -16.85 -12.33 25.59
C ARG A 63 -16.04 -11.69 26.72
N GLY A 64 -16.55 -10.63 27.35
CA GLY A 64 -15.86 -9.91 28.42
C GLY A 64 -14.74 -8.97 27.95
N MET A 65 -14.71 -8.63 26.66
CA MET A 65 -13.71 -7.73 26.08
C MET A 65 -14.35 -6.42 25.62
N PHE A 66 -13.74 -5.28 25.93
CA PHE A 66 -14.17 -3.98 25.43
C PHE A 66 -13.38 -3.63 24.16
N LEU A 67 -13.99 -3.85 23.00
CA LEU A 67 -13.44 -3.57 21.67
C LEU A 67 -14.46 -2.75 20.86
N ALA A 68 -14.00 -2.03 19.84
CA ALA A 68 -14.86 -1.29 18.92
C ALA A 68 -14.94 -1.93 17.53
N ASP A 69 -16.04 -1.69 16.83
CA ASP A 69 -16.17 -1.89 15.40
C ASP A 69 -16.14 -0.50 14.72
N LEU A 70 -15.30 -0.35 13.69
CA LEU A 70 -15.09 0.90 12.95
C LEU A 70 -15.43 0.70 11.46
N ILE A 71 -16.30 1.55 10.92
CA ILE A 71 -16.68 1.54 9.50
C ILE A 71 -16.36 2.91 8.90
N LEU A 72 -15.59 2.92 7.82
CA LEU A 72 -15.28 4.11 7.03
C LEU A 72 -15.97 3.97 5.66
N SER A 73 -16.84 4.91 5.32
CA SER A 73 -17.47 4.95 3.99
C SER A 73 -16.83 6.02 3.14
N GLU A 74 -16.51 5.66 1.91
CA GLU A 74 -15.92 6.54 0.89
C GLU A 74 -14.68 7.32 1.37
N PRO A 75 -13.73 6.71 2.12
CA PRO A 75 -12.51 7.42 2.51
C PRO A 75 -11.62 7.65 1.29
N LYS A 76 -11.12 8.86 1.12
CA LYS A 76 -10.16 9.26 0.09
C LYS A 76 -8.86 9.68 0.76
N VAL A 77 -7.75 9.05 0.37
CA VAL A 77 -6.41 9.39 0.86
C VAL A 77 -5.57 9.90 -0.31
N ASN A 78 -5.01 11.10 -0.19
CA ASN A 78 -4.20 11.72 -1.23
C ASN A 78 -2.75 11.89 -0.74
N PHE A 79 -1.82 11.24 -1.44
CA PHE A 79 -0.38 11.44 -1.27
C PHE A 79 0.11 12.40 -2.36
N VAL A 80 0.29 13.66 -2.01
CA VAL A 80 0.79 14.68 -2.93
C VAL A 80 2.30 14.87 -2.76
N ASP A 81 3.06 14.45 -3.76
CA ASP A 81 4.49 14.70 -3.85
C ASP A 81 4.77 16.11 -4.44
N SER A 82 5.76 16.80 -3.88
CA SER A 82 6.16 18.14 -4.33
C SER A 82 7.67 18.35 -4.16
N LYS A 83 8.27 19.10 -5.08
CA LYS A 83 9.72 19.37 -5.17
C LYS A 83 10.26 20.19 -4.00
N ARG A 84 9.37 20.83 -3.22
CA ARG A 84 9.75 21.54 -1.99
C ARG A 84 9.52 20.60 -0.80
N ASN A 85 10.58 20.10 -0.18
CA ASN A 85 10.53 19.19 0.99
C ASN A 85 9.56 19.61 2.12
N LYS A 86 9.20 20.90 2.24
CA LYS A 86 8.20 21.38 3.22
C LYS A 86 6.73 21.12 2.85
N ASN A 87 6.45 20.72 1.61
CA ASN A 87 5.10 20.53 1.07
C ASN A 87 4.79 19.07 0.73
N LYS A 88 5.68 18.10 1.00
CA LYS A 88 5.39 16.69 0.73
C LYS A 88 4.29 16.19 1.68
N GLN A 89 3.27 15.52 1.13
CA GLN A 89 2.35 14.66 1.88
C GLN A 89 2.84 13.21 1.72
N SER A 90 4.01 12.91 2.31
CA SER A 90 4.59 11.56 2.37
C SER A 90 4.58 11.04 3.81
N VAL A 91 4.52 9.73 3.96
CA VAL A 91 4.53 8.99 5.24
C VAL A 91 5.93 8.99 5.89
N GLU A 92 6.99 9.31 5.15
CA GLU A 92 8.38 9.15 5.60
C GLU A 92 8.79 10.03 6.80
N ASP A 93 8.15 11.19 6.99
CA ASP A 93 8.51 12.12 8.06
C ASP A 93 7.70 11.91 9.36
N GLU A 94 6.75 11.00 9.36
CA GLU A 94 5.77 10.88 10.44
C GLU A 94 5.68 9.45 10.96
N ASN A 95 5.73 9.31 12.28
CA ASN A 95 5.49 8.04 12.94
C ASN A 95 3.99 7.71 12.76
N TRP A 96 3.64 7.02 11.67
CA TRP A 96 2.27 6.62 11.34
C TRP A 96 1.57 5.89 12.50
N LYS A 97 2.35 5.26 13.40
CA LYS A 97 1.84 4.69 14.65
C LYS A 97 1.31 5.75 15.60
N ASP A 98 1.97 6.90 15.72
CA ASP A 98 1.52 8.01 16.55
C ASP A 98 0.23 8.62 15.98
N ILE A 99 0.13 8.76 14.65
CA ILE A 99 -1.13 9.18 14.00
C ILE A 99 -2.25 8.17 14.29
N LEU A 100 -1.96 6.87 14.12
CA LEU A 100 -2.94 5.81 14.41
C LEU A 100 -3.35 5.78 15.89
N ASN A 101 -2.41 6.00 16.81
CA ASN A 101 -2.67 6.10 18.26
C ASN A 101 -3.49 7.35 18.63
N GLU A 102 -3.23 8.48 17.98
CA GLU A 102 -3.95 9.74 18.23
C GLU A 102 -5.38 9.69 17.69
N VAL A 103 -5.58 9.08 16.51
CA VAL A 103 -6.88 9.02 15.83
C VAL A 103 -7.73 7.84 16.33
N VAL A 104 -7.12 6.70 16.65
CA VAL A 104 -7.81 5.48 17.10
C VAL A 104 -7.17 4.96 18.40
N PRO A 105 -7.52 5.55 19.56
CA PRO A 105 -6.90 5.21 20.85
C PRO A 105 -7.42 3.89 21.45
N PHE A 106 -8.28 3.16 20.74
CA PHE A 106 -8.94 1.95 21.22
C PHE A 106 -8.63 0.74 20.32
N ASN A 107 -8.73 -0.47 20.89
CA ASN A 107 -8.57 -1.71 20.15
C ASN A 107 -9.83 -1.98 19.30
N LEU A 108 -9.64 -2.44 18.05
CA LEU A 108 -10.72 -2.76 17.13
C LEU A 108 -10.91 -4.27 17.00
N GLU A 109 -12.16 -4.72 17.14
CA GLU A 109 -12.55 -6.06 16.69
C GLU A 109 -12.57 -6.10 15.16
N THR A 110 -13.17 -5.09 14.53
CA THR A 110 -13.29 -4.98 13.06
C THR A 110 -13.04 -3.54 12.59
N LEU A 111 -12.30 -3.41 11.50
CA LEU A 111 -12.26 -2.23 10.64
C LEU A 111 -12.83 -2.60 9.28
N VAL A 112 -13.80 -1.84 8.80
CA VAL A 112 -14.36 -1.97 7.45
C VAL A 112 -14.17 -0.66 6.70
N ILE A 113 -13.66 -0.73 5.48
CA ILE A 113 -13.65 0.39 4.53
C ILE A 113 -14.52 -0.02 3.35
N THR A 114 -15.43 0.86 2.94
CA THR A 114 -16.24 0.67 1.73
C THR A 114 -16.03 1.81 0.76
N LYS A 115 -15.96 1.49 -0.54
CA LYS A 115 -15.79 2.44 -1.64
C LYS A 115 -14.64 3.45 -1.45
N GLY A 116 -13.54 3.03 -0.82
CA GLY A 116 -12.40 3.92 -0.60
C GLY A 116 -11.63 4.25 -1.88
N GLU A 117 -10.85 5.33 -1.81
CA GLU A 117 -9.93 5.76 -2.85
C GLU A 117 -8.55 6.11 -2.26
N ILE A 118 -7.48 5.76 -2.97
CA ILE A 118 -6.12 6.20 -2.67
C ILE A 118 -5.54 6.79 -3.94
N HIS A 119 -4.95 7.98 -3.84
CA HIS A 119 -4.30 8.68 -4.94
C HIS A 119 -2.85 9.04 -4.59
N PHE A 120 -1.94 8.81 -5.53
CA PHE A 120 -0.57 9.32 -5.52
C PHE A 120 -0.44 10.36 -6.63
N ILE A 121 -0.27 11.63 -6.24
CA ILE A 121 -0.34 12.77 -7.14
C ILE A 121 1.01 13.49 -7.13
N ASN A 122 1.56 13.74 -8.32
CA ASN A 122 2.70 14.65 -8.48
C ASN A 122 2.44 15.59 -9.65
N ASN A 123 2.15 16.85 -9.32
CA ASN A 123 1.86 17.90 -10.30
C ASN A 123 3.07 18.82 -10.59
N GLU A 124 4.18 18.65 -9.88
CA GLU A 124 5.37 19.54 -9.99
C GLU A 124 6.45 18.97 -10.94
N ILE A 125 6.15 17.89 -11.64
CA ILE A 125 6.99 17.26 -12.68
C ILE A 125 6.45 17.58 -14.08
N LYS A 126 7.28 17.38 -15.11
CA LYS A 126 6.91 17.73 -16.50
C LYS A 126 5.63 17.04 -16.99
N VAL A 127 5.46 15.77 -16.61
CA VAL A 127 4.26 14.99 -16.91
C VAL A 127 3.57 14.72 -15.58
N PRO A 128 2.47 15.41 -15.25
CA PRO A 128 1.75 15.17 -14.01
C PRO A 128 1.37 13.70 -13.87
N ILE A 129 1.56 13.15 -12.68
CA ILE A 129 1.20 11.77 -12.34
C ILE A 129 0.02 11.80 -11.38
N ASP A 130 -0.97 10.96 -11.66
CA ASP A 130 -2.00 10.54 -10.70
C ASP A 130 -2.12 9.01 -10.77
N ILE A 131 -1.52 8.32 -9.80
CA ILE A 131 -1.68 6.88 -9.63
C ILE A 131 -2.72 6.59 -8.56
N TYR A 132 -3.85 5.98 -8.95
CA TYR A 132 -4.95 5.78 -8.02
C TYR A 132 -5.51 4.36 -7.99
N PHE A 133 -6.12 4.04 -6.85
CA PHE A 133 -6.91 2.84 -6.59
C PHE A 133 -8.29 3.30 -6.11
N LYS A 134 -9.35 2.80 -6.74
CA LYS A 134 -10.75 3.12 -6.40
C LYS A 134 -11.50 1.86 -5.99
N HIS A 135 -12.71 2.03 -5.47
CA HIS A 135 -13.57 0.94 -4.99
C HIS A 135 -12.84 0.05 -3.99
N ILE A 136 -12.08 0.66 -3.08
CA ILE A 136 -11.35 -0.05 -2.04
C ILE A 136 -12.39 -0.60 -1.06
N GLU A 137 -12.47 -1.92 -1.00
CA GLU A 137 -13.19 -2.66 0.01
C GLU A 137 -12.13 -3.32 0.90
N LEU A 138 -12.10 -2.98 2.18
CA LEU A 138 -11.17 -3.59 3.14
C LEU A 138 -11.94 -4.08 4.36
N LYS A 139 -11.57 -5.26 4.83
CA LYS A 139 -11.97 -5.77 6.14
C LYS A 139 -10.73 -6.20 6.89
N ALA A 140 -10.48 -5.58 8.03
CA ALA A 140 -9.43 -5.96 8.96
C ALA A 140 -10.03 -6.33 10.32
N GLN A 141 -9.38 -7.23 11.03
CA GLN A 141 -9.87 -7.77 12.31
C GLN A 141 -8.75 -7.84 13.35
N ASN A 142 -9.14 -7.72 14.62
CA ASN A 142 -8.26 -7.82 15.79
C ASN A 142 -7.11 -6.79 15.75
N ILE A 143 -7.42 -5.52 15.50
CA ILE A 143 -6.40 -4.46 15.47
C ILE A 143 -6.17 -3.99 16.91
N HIS A 144 -5.06 -4.42 17.48
CA HIS A 144 -4.65 -4.03 18.84
C HIS A 144 -3.65 -2.88 18.78
N ASN A 145 -3.98 -1.77 19.44
CA ASN A 145 -3.13 -0.57 19.50
C ASN A 145 -2.50 -0.36 20.89
N SER A 146 -2.84 -1.20 21.88
CA SER A 146 -2.36 -1.05 23.26
C SER A 146 -1.10 -1.88 23.56
N LYS A 147 -0.03 -1.24 24.06
CA LYS A 147 1.22 -1.88 24.51
C LYS A 147 1.08 -2.85 25.69
N LYS A 148 -0.10 -2.91 26.33
CA LYS A 148 -0.35 -3.71 27.54
C LYS A 148 -0.74 -5.17 27.25
N GLN A 149 -0.83 -5.57 25.98
CA GLN A 149 -1.30 -6.90 25.58
C GLN A 149 -0.16 -7.77 25.06
N ASN A 150 -0.32 -9.09 25.21
CA ASN A 150 0.68 -10.10 24.86
C ASN A 150 1.08 -9.98 23.37
N SER A 151 2.38 -9.99 23.08
CA SER A 151 2.99 -9.62 21.79
C SER A 151 2.73 -10.60 20.63
N ALA A 152 1.89 -11.63 20.83
CA ALA A 152 1.68 -12.70 19.87
C ALA A 152 0.43 -12.54 18.98
N LEU A 153 -0.42 -11.55 19.23
CA LEU A 153 -1.67 -11.37 18.48
C LEU A 153 -1.43 -10.75 17.10
N PHE A 154 -1.86 -11.45 16.06
CA PHE A 154 -1.85 -10.95 14.69
C PHE A 154 -3.24 -10.46 14.30
N SER A 155 -3.28 -9.25 13.75
CA SER A 155 -4.40 -8.76 12.97
C SER A 155 -4.45 -9.49 11.64
N ARG A 156 -5.64 -9.64 11.05
CA ARG A 156 -5.83 -10.14 9.68
C ARG A 156 -6.54 -9.09 8.86
N TYR A 157 -6.22 -9.00 7.58
CA TYR A 157 -6.99 -8.20 6.63
C TYR A 157 -7.22 -8.91 5.30
N GLU A 158 -8.24 -8.45 4.60
CA GLU A 158 -8.54 -8.71 3.21
C GLU A 158 -8.93 -7.39 2.55
N LEU A 159 -8.44 -7.16 1.34
CA LEU A 159 -8.64 -5.93 0.58
C LEU A 159 -8.84 -6.25 -0.90
N SER A 160 -9.78 -5.57 -1.54
CA SER A 160 -9.92 -5.51 -3.00
C SER A 160 -10.02 -4.08 -3.49
N ALA A 161 -9.54 -3.80 -4.69
CA ALA A 161 -9.63 -2.48 -5.31
C ALA A 161 -9.56 -2.54 -6.84
N THR A 162 -9.89 -1.44 -7.50
CA THR A 162 -9.72 -1.21 -8.95
C THR A 162 -8.59 -0.20 -9.17
N PRO A 163 -7.37 -0.62 -9.56
CA PRO A 163 -6.30 0.31 -9.91
C PRO A 163 -6.64 1.03 -11.21
N GLN A 164 -6.43 2.34 -11.32
CA GLN A 164 -6.52 3.08 -12.58
C GLN A 164 -7.82 2.87 -13.39
N ASN A 165 -8.94 2.57 -12.72
CA ASN A 165 -10.20 2.14 -13.34
C ASN A 165 -10.09 0.91 -14.26
N HIS A 166 -9.01 0.13 -14.15
CA HIS A 166 -8.68 -1.02 -14.98
C HIS A 166 -7.99 -2.13 -14.20
N GLY A 167 -8.50 -3.35 -14.31
CA GLY A 167 -7.92 -4.51 -13.64
C GLY A 167 -8.42 -4.67 -12.20
N GLU A 168 -7.88 -5.68 -11.53
CA GLU A 168 -8.36 -6.13 -10.23
C GLU A 168 -7.18 -6.25 -9.28
N LEU A 169 -7.24 -5.54 -8.16
CA LEU A 169 -6.30 -5.71 -7.05
C LEU A 169 -6.96 -6.56 -5.97
N TYR A 170 -6.24 -7.55 -5.47
CA TYR A 170 -6.61 -8.30 -4.28
C TYR A 170 -5.39 -8.46 -3.37
N SER A 171 -5.56 -8.20 -2.08
CA SER A 171 -4.55 -8.45 -1.08
C SER A 171 -5.16 -9.05 0.17
N LYS A 172 -4.43 -9.97 0.79
CA LYS A 172 -4.76 -10.48 2.11
C LYS A 172 -3.48 -10.68 2.90
N GLY A 173 -3.60 -10.57 4.21
CA GLY A 173 -2.44 -10.78 5.05
C GLY A 173 -2.73 -10.77 6.52
N THR A 174 -1.65 -10.95 7.27
CA THR A 174 -1.64 -10.80 8.71
C THR A 174 -0.51 -9.86 9.11
N PHE A 175 -0.69 -9.14 10.21
CA PHE A 175 0.31 -8.21 10.71
C PHE A 175 0.23 -8.09 12.22
N ASN A 176 1.35 -7.72 12.84
CA ASN A 176 1.45 -7.41 14.25
C ASN A 176 2.24 -6.11 14.41
N ILE A 177 1.51 -5.03 14.69
CA ILE A 177 2.08 -3.68 14.88
C ILE A 177 2.64 -3.44 16.28
N LEU A 178 2.39 -4.36 17.22
CA LEU A 178 2.85 -4.26 18.62
C LEU A 178 4.34 -4.59 18.76
N VAL A 179 4.91 -5.32 17.80
CA VAL A 179 6.36 -5.57 17.71
C VAL A 179 7.03 -4.54 16.80
N GLU A 180 8.29 -4.22 17.11
CA GLU A 180 9.07 -3.24 16.34
C GLU A 180 10.44 -3.80 15.95
N PRO A 181 10.75 -3.84 14.64
CA PRO A 181 9.88 -3.52 13.49
C PRO A 181 8.71 -4.55 13.35
N PRO A 182 7.62 -4.22 12.63
CA PRO A 182 6.42 -5.05 12.61
C PRO A 182 6.65 -6.41 11.95
N ASP A 183 5.99 -7.42 12.49
CA ASP A 183 5.86 -8.72 11.83
C ASP A 183 4.65 -8.70 10.89
N PHE A 184 4.76 -9.33 9.73
CA PHE A 184 3.64 -9.43 8.78
C PHE A 184 3.83 -10.59 7.80
N ASP A 185 2.74 -10.93 7.11
CA ASP A 185 2.68 -11.91 6.03
C ASP A 185 1.60 -11.43 5.06
N ILE A 186 2.02 -11.03 3.86
CA ILE A 186 1.22 -10.29 2.90
C ILE A 186 1.31 -10.97 1.55
N ASN A 187 0.14 -11.25 0.99
CA ASN A 187 -0.03 -11.66 -0.38
C ASN A 187 -0.78 -10.55 -1.13
N LEU A 188 -0.28 -10.17 -2.30
CA LEU A 188 -0.91 -9.17 -3.15
C LEU A 188 -0.84 -9.62 -4.61
N LYS A 189 -1.96 -9.40 -5.32
CA LYS A 189 -2.03 -9.56 -6.77
C LYS A 189 -2.75 -8.36 -7.39
N ILE A 190 -2.27 -7.96 -8.56
CA ILE A 190 -2.95 -7.06 -9.49
C ILE A 190 -3.01 -7.80 -10.82
N GLU A 191 -4.18 -7.90 -11.42
CA GLU A 191 -4.37 -8.65 -12.67
C GLU A 191 -5.15 -7.82 -13.68
N GLN A 192 -4.85 -8.01 -14.97
CA GLN A 192 -5.58 -7.44 -16.11
C GLN A 192 -5.59 -5.90 -16.14
N MET A 193 -4.56 -5.26 -15.56
CA MET A 193 -4.45 -3.81 -15.64
C MET A 193 -3.99 -3.40 -17.04
N LYS A 194 -4.61 -2.38 -17.64
CA LYS A 194 -4.16 -1.87 -18.94
C LYS A 194 -2.83 -1.17 -18.76
N LEU A 195 -1.79 -1.68 -19.42
CA LEU A 195 -0.42 -1.21 -19.28
C LEU A 195 -0.27 0.28 -19.69
N THR A 196 -1.08 0.74 -20.64
CA THR A 196 -1.13 2.14 -21.08
C THR A 196 -1.51 3.13 -19.98
N GLN A 197 -2.20 2.69 -18.91
CA GLN A 197 -2.51 3.53 -17.75
C GLN A 197 -1.28 3.90 -16.92
N LEU A 198 -0.16 3.17 -17.09
CA LEU A 198 1.11 3.49 -16.43
C LEU A 198 1.97 4.48 -17.21
N ASN A 199 1.53 4.95 -18.39
CA ASN A 199 2.36 5.80 -19.24
C ASN A 199 2.82 7.08 -18.54
N ALA A 200 1.96 7.76 -17.78
CA ALA A 200 2.34 8.98 -17.06
C ALA A 200 3.49 8.69 -16.06
N PHE A 201 3.37 7.59 -15.31
CA PHE A 201 4.38 7.14 -14.38
C PHE A 201 5.68 6.74 -15.08
N LEU A 202 5.62 5.85 -16.08
CA LEU A 202 6.81 5.34 -16.77
C LEU A 202 7.56 6.44 -17.54
N LYS A 203 6.85 7.42 -18.10
CA LYS A 203 7.45 8.59 -18.77
C LYS A 203 8.26 9.46 -17.82
N ALA A 204 7.93 9.50 -16.53
CA ALA A 204 8.73 10.23 -15.55
C ALA A 204 10.09 9.56 -15.27
N TYR A 205 10.23 8.25 -15.54
CA TYR A 205 11.45 7.48 -15.26
C TYR A 205 12.22 7.04 -16.51
N GLY A 206 11.64 7.16 -17.70
CA GLY A 206 12.33 6.85 -18.96
C GLY A 206 11.53 7.19 -20.21
N PRO A 207 12.17 7.16 -21.39
CA PRO A 207 11.54 7.50 -22.67
C PRO A 207 10.66 6.34 -23.20
N ILE A 208 9.72 5.87 -22.39
CA ILE A 208 8.79 4.79 -22.71
C ILE A 208 7.44 5.38 -23.11
N ASP A 209 6.91 4.94 -24.25
CA ASP A 209 5.52 5.21 -24.64
C ASP A 209 4.83 3.90 -25.03
N LEU A 210 3.94 3.42 -24.17
CA LEU A 210 3.21 2.16 -24.37
C LEU A 210 1.95 2.44 -25.20
N THR A 211 1.78 1.72 -26.29
CA THR A 211 0.58 1.82 -27.14
C THR A 211 -0.47 0.78 -26.76
N SER A 212 -0.04 -0.39 -26.27
CA SER A 212 -0.91 -1.48 -25.84
C SER A 212 -0.19 -2.43 -24.88
N GLY A 213 -0.98 -3.30 -24.23
CA GLY A 213 -0.51 -4.35 -23.34
C GLY A 213 -1.31 -4.46 -22.06
N GLU A 214 -1.12 -5.57 -21.37
CA GLU A 214 -1.67 -5.85 -20.05
C GLU A 214 -0.54 -5.99 -19.04
N PHE A 215 -0.83 -5.66 -17.79
CA PHE A 215 0.06 -5.74 -16.66
C PHE A 215 -0.58 -6.55 -15.54
N ASP A 216 0.12 -7.58 -15.10
CA ASP A 216 -0.13 -8.24 -13.83
C ASP A 216 1.07 -8.01 -12.89
N PHE A 217 0.80 -8.05 -11.60
CA PHE A 217 1.79 -7.94 -10.56
C PHE A 217 1.46 -8.92 -9.43
N TYR A 218 2.45 -9.70 -9.00
CA TYR A 218 2.30 -10.61 -7.87
C TYR A 218 3.38 -10.34 -6.83
N MET A 219 3.00 -10.37 -5.55
CA MET A 219 3.92 -10.17 -4.44
C MET A 219 3.56 -11.11 -3.30
N GLU A 220 4.57 -11.74 -2.73
CA GLU A 220 4.51 -12.34 -1.40
C GLU A 220 5.62 -11.73 -0.56
N MET A 221 5.29 -11.36 0.67
CA MET A 221 6.25 -10.72 1.55
C MET A 221 5.92 -11.06 3.00
N ALA A 222 6.92 -11.50 3.75
CA ALA A 222 6.76 -11.75 5.17
C ALA A 222 7.94 -11.16 5.94
N SER A 223 7.63 -10.65 7.13
CA SER A 223 8.60 -10.14 8.09
C SER A 223 8.43 -10.85 9.42
N ARG A 224 9.56 -11.25 10.01
CA ARG A 224 9.62 -11.79 11.37
C ARG A 224 10.87 -11.34 12.08
N ASN A 225 10.71 -10.76 13.28
CA ASN A 225 11.81 -10.28 14.12
C ASN A 225 12.76 -9.32 13.36
N GLY A 226 12.20 -8.47 12.50
CA GLY A 226 12.95 -7.51 11.70
C GLY A 226 13.76 -8.09 10.54
N LYS A 227 13.63 -9.38 10.25
CA LYS A 227 14.06 -9.97 8.97
C LYS A 227 12.89 -10.04 8.00
N ILE A 228 13.17 -9.85 6.73
CA ILE A 228 12.19 -9.89 5.65
C ILE A 228 12.58 -10.92 4.60
N ALA A 229 11.61 -11.65 4.08
CA ALA A 229 11.75 -12.45 2.87
C ALA A 229 10.53 -12.24 1.97
N GLY A 230 10.73 -12.30 0.68
CA GLY A 230 9.66 -12.09 -0.27
C GLY A 230 10.13 -12.07 -1.71
N TYR A 231 9.20 -11.75 -2.59
CA TYR A 231 9.48 -11.45 -3.98
C TYR A 231 8.42 -10.52 -4.56
N LEU A 232 8.74 -9.89 -5.68
CA LEU A 232 7.79 -9.22 -6.54
C LEU A 232 7.92 -9.69 -7.99
N LYS A 233 6.79 -9.82 -8.69
CA LYS A 233 6.70 -10.36 -10.04
C LYS A 233 5.88 -9.46 -10.95
N PRO A 234 6.50 -8.48 -11.64
CA PRO A 234 5.85 -7.78 -12.73
C PRO A 234 5.75 -8.67 -13.97
N VAL A 235 4.57 -8.68 -14.60
CA VAL A 235 4.26 -9.45 -15.80
C VAL A 235 3.62 -8.54 -16.82
N PHE A 236 4.28 -8.35 -17.95
CA PHE A 236 3.80 -7.56 -19.08
C PHE A 236 3.38 -8.51 -20.21
N LYS A 237 2.16 -8.38 -20.70
CA LYS A 237 1.63 -9.20 -21.80
C LYS A 237 1.29 -8.33 -23.00
N ASN A 238 1.54 -8.87 -24.19
CA ASN A 238 1.19 -8.26 -25.48
C ASN A 238 1.62 -6.79 -25.59
N MET A 239 2.83 -6.50 -25.13
CA MET A 239 3.33 -5.13 -25.03
C MET A 239 3.84 -4.63 -26.39
N ASP A 240 3.46 -3.42 -26.74
CA ASP A 240 4.00 -2.64 -27.86
C ASP A 240 4.52 -1.29 -27.32
N VAL A 241 5.83 -1.08 -27.46
CA VAL A 241 6.54 0.09 -26.93
C VAL A 241 7.15 0.90 -28.06
N ARG A 242 6.77 2.18 -28.11
CA ARG A 242 7.46 3.19 -28.91
C ARG A 242 8.50 3.89 -28.04
N ALA A 243 9.68 4.13 -28.62
CA ALA A 243 10.63 5.04 -27.99
C ALA A 243 10.02 6.45 -27.99
N GLY A 244 9.80 7.00 -26.81
CA GLY A 244 9.43 8.40 -26.63
C GLY A 244 10.61 9.32 -26.90
N ARG A 245 10.36 10.63 -26.92
CA ARG A 245 11.44 11.63 -26.88
C ARG A 245 12.09 11.61 -25.49
N GLU A 246 13.41 11.80 -25.43
CA GLU A 246 14.11 11.91 -24.16
C GLU A 246 13.64 13.14 -23.39
N GLU A 247 12.85 12.93 -22.36
CA GLU A 247 12.51 13.96 -21.38
C GLU A 247 12.92 13.46 -19.99
N LYS A 248 14.24 13.32 -19.76
CA LYS A 248 14.75 13.02 -18.42
C LYS A 248 14.34 14.16 -17.47
N ASP A 249 13.56 13.85 -16.46
CA ASP A 249 13.39 14.69 -15.28
C ASP A 249 14.25 14.10 -14.16
N ASN A 250 15.43 14.69 -13.92
CA ASN A 250 16.39 14.24 -12.91
C ASN A 250 15.98 14.63 -11.47
N SER A 251 14.71 14.98 -11.24
CA SER A 251 14.20 15.37 -9.91
C SER A 251 14.02 14.20 -8.95
N PHE A 252 14.05 12.96 -9.43
CA PHE A 252 14.00 11.74 -8.61
C PHE A 252 15.43 11.20 -8.40
N LYS A 253 16.04 11.49 -7.24
CA LYS A 253 17.41 11.07 -6.86
C LYS A 253 17.43 10.21 -5.60
N GLU A 254 16.69 9.10 -5.56
CA GLU A 254 16.70 8.18 -4.41
C GLU A 254 16.94 6.70 -4.81
N THR A 255 17.47 5.92 -3.87
CA THR A 255 17.93 4.53 -4.06
C THR A 255 16.81 3.55 -4.42
N SER A 256 15.54 3.88 -4.13
CA SER A 256 14.35 3.09 -4.44
C SER A 256 14.08 2.91 -5.96
N PHE A 257 14.80 3.66 -6.81
CA PHE A 257 14.54 3.69 -8.26
C PHE A 257 15.35 2.67 -9.08
N GLU A 258 16.22 1.87 -8.48
CA GLU A 258 17.05 0.94 -9.24
C GLU A 258 16.22 -0.18 -9.90
N VAL A 259 15.23 -0.73 -9.18
CA VAL A 259 14.32 -1.77 -9.72
C VAL A 259 13.48 -1.21 -10.87
N ILE A 260 12.92 -0.01 -10.70
CA ILE A 260 12.12 0.68 -11.74
C ILE A 260 12.99 0.97 -12.96
N THR A 261 14.19 1.52 -12.76
CA THR A 261 15.13 1.82 -13.85
C THR A 261 15.58 0.56 -14.59
N ALA A 262 15.84 -0.53 -13.85
CA ALA A 262 16.16 -1.83 -14.43
C ALA A 262 14.99 -2.35 -15.28
N LEU A 263 13.77 -2.29 -14.77
CA LEU A 263 12.56 -2.66 -15.50
C LEU A 263 12.36 -1.82 -16.77
N VAL A 264 12.47 -0.49 -16.68
CA VAL A 264 12.42 0.42 -17.84
C VAL A 264 13.42 0.01 -18.91
N ASN A 265 14.67 -0.26 -18.51
CA ASN A 265 15.71 -0.71 -19.44
C ASN A 265 15.40 -2.07 -20.07
N VAL A 266 14.85 -3.01 -19.31
CA VAL A 266 14.45 -4.33 -19.80
C VAL A 266 13.27 -4.20 -20.78
N ILE A 267 12.27 -3.39 -20.47
CA ILE A 267 11.13 -3.08 -21.34
C ILE A 267 11.61 -2.46 -22.66
N LEU A 268 12.51 -1.46 -22.59
CA LEU A 268 13.08 -0.81 -23.76
C LEU A 268 13.95 -1.75 -24.63
N LYS A 269 14.50 -2.82 -24.07
CA LYS A 269 15.22 -3.86 -24.84
C LYS A 269 14.27 -4.91 -25.44
N ASN A 270 13.06 -5.05 -24.90
CA ASN A 270 12.07 -6.07 -25.28
C ASN A 270 10.75 -5.43 -25.76
N ARG A 271 10.85 -4.39 -26.60
CA ARG A 271 9.75 -3.48 -26.96
C ARG A 271 8.52 -4.16 -27.58
N ASN A 272 8.74 -5.29 -28.28
CA ASN A 272 7.69 -6.02 -29.01
C ASN A 272 7.71 -7.48 -28.57
N THR A 273 7.13 -7.76 -27.40
CA THR A 273 7.14 -9.11 -26.84
C THR A 273 5.76 -9.46 -26.27
N LYS A 274 5.27 -10.66 -26.59
CA LYS A 274 3.95 -11.12 -26.09
C LYS A 274 3.92 -11.37 -24.58
N LEU A 275 5.07 -11.65 -23.97
CA LEU A 275 5.21 -11.91 -22.54
C LEU A 275 6.61 -11.54 -22.08
N LEU A 276 6.68 -10.61 -21.14
CA LEU A 276 7.87 -10.22 -20.41
C LEU A 276 7.55 -10.32 -18.92
N ALA A 277 8.20 -11.23 -18.20
CA ALA A 277 8.01 -11.37 -16.75
C ALA A 277 9.36 -11.45 -16.06
N ALA A 278 9.45 -10.90 -14.85
CA ALA A 278 10.62 -11.00 -13.98
C ALA A 278 10.16 -11.35 -12.56
N GLU A 279 11.02 -12.02 -11.79
CA GLU A 279 10.84 -12.24 -10.36
C GLU A 279 12.02 -11.61 -9.62
N PHE A 280 11.76 -10.62 -8.77
CA PHE A 280 12.77 -9.95 -7.96
C PHE A 280 12.63 -10.41 -6.50
N PRO A 281 13.55 -11.26 -6.01
CA PRO A 281 13.58 -11.65 -4.60
C PRO A 281 13.96 -10.47 -3.71
N ILE A 282 13.41 -10.48 -2.51
CA ILE A 282 13.60 -9.48 -1.46
C ILE A 282 13.98 -10.22 -0.19
N GLU A 283 15.13 -9.90 0.38
CA GLU A 283 15.70 -10.58 1.54
C GLU A 283 16.41 -9.56 2.46
N GLY A 284 16.79 -9.96 3.66
CA GLY A 284 17.63 -9.16 4.57
C GLY A 284 16.89 -8.52 5.75
N ASP A 285 17.30 -7.32 6.13
CA ASP A 285 16.72 -6.57 7.25
C ASP A 285 15.54 -5.72 6.80
N LEU A 286 14.41 -5.77 7.52
CA LEU A 286 13.19 -5.02 7.18
C LEU A 286 13.44 -3.50 7.10
N LYS A 287 14.40 -2.97 7.86
CA LYS A 287 14.74 -1.54 7.82
C LYS A 287 15.50 -1.14 6.56
N ASN A 288 16.25 -2.07 5.97
CA ASN A 288 17.06 -1.88 4.77
C ASN A 288 16.95 -3.14 3.90
N PRO A 289 15.78 -3.38 3.28
CA PRO A 289 15.55 -4.60 2.50
C PRO A 289 16.46 -4.62 1.26
N GLU A 290 17.05 -5.77 0.97
CA GLU A 290 17.87 -5.96 -0.21
C GLU A 290 17.01 -6.57 -1.32
N VAL A 291 16.93 -5.87 -2.46
CA VAL A 291 16.25 -6.38 -3.66
C VAL A 291 17.28 -6.92 -4.64
N ASN A 292 17.20 -8.20 -4.99
CA ASN A 292 18.18 -8.83 -5.88
C ASN A 292 17.86 -8.57 -7.37
N ILE A 293 18.23 -7.38 -7.85
CA ILE A 293 18.00 -6.94 -9.24
C ILE A 293 18.63 -7.90 -10.25
N TRP A 294 19.83 -8.39 -9.97
CA TRP A 294 20.55 -9.31 -10.87
C TRP A 294 19.84 -10.65 -11.05
N LYS A 295 19.32 -11.22 -9.96
CA LYS A 295 18.48 -12.42 -10.02
C LYS A 295 17.18 -12.13 -10.76
N GLY A 296 16.59 -10.94 -10.57
CA GLY A 296 15.47 -10.43 -11.36
C GLY A 296 15.72 -10.44 -12.86
N ILE A 297 16.81 -9.83 -13.31
CA ILE A 297 17.18 -9.80 -14.72
C ILE A 297 17.45 -11.22 -15.27
N ARG A 298 18.09 -12.11 -14.49
CA ARG A 298 18.34 -13.50 -14.91
C ARG A 298 17.08 -14.35 -14.97
N SER A 299 16.08 -14.04 -14.13
CA SER A 299 14.79 -14.73 -14.12
C SER A 299 13.94 -14.42 -15.35
N LEU A 300 14.31 -13.40 -16.14
CA LEU A 300 13.48 -12.86 -17.21
C LEU A 300 12.95 -13.94 -18.14
N ILE A 301 11.62 -14.07 -18.14
CA ILE A 301 10.89 -14.83 -19.13
C ILE A 301 10.50 -13.87 -20.24
N ALA A 302 11.25 -13.92 -21.34
CA ALA A 302 10.84 -13.41 -22.63
C ALA A 302 10.62 -14.63 -23.54
N ASN A 303 9.65 -14.56 -24.47
CA ASN A 303 9.18 -15.66 -25.35
C ASN A 303 10.24 -16.44 -26.20
N HIS A 304 11.53 -16.31 -25.91
CA HIS A 304 12.65 -16.96 -26.59
C HIS A 304 13.44 -17.96 -25.72
N PHE A 305 13.11 -18.17 -24.44
CA PHE A 305 13.82 -19.14 -23.59
C PHE A 305 12.88 -20.23 -23.06
N GLY A 306 13.27 -21.49 -23.29
CA GLY A 306 12.51 -22.68 -22.88
C GLY A 306 12.34 -22.80 -21.35
N LYS A 307 11.37 -23.63 -20.93
CA LYS A 307 10.86 -23.88 -19.55
C LYS A 307 10.74 -22.62 -18.66
N PRO A 308 9.52 -22.20 -18.28
CA PRO A 308 9.35 -21.01 -17.46
C PRO A 308 10.13 -21.13 -16.14
N ALA A 309 10.93 -20.09 -15.81
CA ALA A 309 11.78 -20.05 -14.62
C ALA A 309 10.97 -19.95 -13.30
N PHE A 310 9.74 -19.44 -13.38
CA PHE A 310 8.80 -19.30 -12.25
C PHE A 310 7.34 -19.27 -12.76
N LYS A 311 6.37 -19.33 -11.84
CA LYS A 311 4.94 -19.26 -12.20
C LYS A 311 4.48 -17.80 -12.26
N LEU A 312 3.62 -17.48 -13.23
CA LEU A 312 3.00 -16.16 -13.39
C LEU A 312 1.79 -16.02 -12.46
N LYS A 313 1.99 -16.23 -11.17
CA LYS A 313 1.01 -16.12 -10.09
C LYS A 313 1.71 -16.09 -8.73
N ILE A 314 0.90 -15.95 -7.67
CA ILE A 314 1.31 -16.24 -6.29
C ILE A 314 1.69 -17.73 -6.18
N ASP A 315 2.85 -18.00 -5.60
CA ASP A 315 3.45 -19.32 -5.44
C ASP A 315 3.07 -20.01 -4.12
N ASN A 316 2.64 -19.24 -3.13
CA ASN A 316 2.38 -19.60 -1.74
C ASN A 316 3.61 -20.20 -1.05
N THR A 317 4.76 -19.56 -1.22
CA THR A 317 6.07 -20.03 -0.72
C THR A 317 6.62 -19.19 0.42
N ILE A 318 6.18 -17.94 0.53
CA ILE A 318 6.62 -17.00 1.56
C ILE A 318 5.53 -16.89 2.62
N ASN A 319 5.92 -17.02 3.89
CA ASN A 319 5.08 -16.82 5.06
C ASN A 319 5.94 -16.63 6.32
N LEU A 320 5.33 -16.36 7.47
CA LEU A 320 6.07 -16.21 8.74
C LEU A 320 6.97 -17.40 9.09
N LYS A 321 6.58 -18.62 8.71
CA LYS A 321 7.37 -19.83 8.99
C LYS A 321 8.58 -19.93 8.06
N SER A 322 8.43 -19.64 6.77
CA SER A 322 9.54 -19.66 5.81
C SER A 322 10.63 -18.66 6.20
N VAL A 323 10.26 -17.46 6.66
CA VAL A 323 11.23 -16.46 7.17
C VAL A 323 12.00 -17.00 8.37
N LYS A 324 11.31 -17.66 9.31
CA LYS A 324 12.00 -18.27 10.47
C LYS A 324 13.00 -19.35 10.06
N GLU A 325 12.63 -20.18 9.08
CA GLU A 325 13.49 -21.25 8.57
C GLU A 325 14.71 -20.67 7.82
N GLU A 326 14.50 -19.69 6.96
CA GLU A 326 15.54 -19.01 6.18
C GLU A 326 16.59 -18.32 7.08
N TYR A 327 16.13 -17.64 8.13
CA TYR A 327 17.01 -16.88 9.04
C TYR A 327 17.37 -17.62 10.33
N GLY A 328 16.99 -18.90 10.48
CA GLY A 328 17.29 -19.70 11.67
C GLY A 328 16.71 -19.14 12.98
N ILE A 329 15.57 -18.44 12.91
CA ILE A 329 14.91 -17.82 14.06
C ILE A 329 14.28 -18.93 14.92
N LYS A 330 14.81 -19.12 16.14
CA LYS A 330 14.28 -20.11 17.08
C LYS A 330 12.81 -19.82 17.40
N THR A 331 11.98 -20.85 17.39
CA THR A 331 10.66 -20.80 17.99
C THR A 331 10.82 -20.62 19.50
N GLU A 332 10.44 -19.46 20.02
CA GLU A 332 10.18 -19.33 21.46
C GLU A 332 9.13 -20.39 21.82
N ARG A 333 9.49 -21.30 22.73
CA ARG A 333 8.55 -22.28 23.26
C ARG A 333 7.47 -21.51 24.03
N PRO A 334 6.19 -21.92 23.91
CA PRO A 334 5.07 -21.26 24.56
C PRO A 334 5.22 -21.19 26.08
#